data_AF-A0A067TSJ1-F1
#
_entry.id   AF-A0A067TSJ1-F1
#
_cell.length_a   1.000
_cell.length_b   1.000
_cell.length_c   1.000
_cell.angle_alpha   90.00
_cell.angle_beta   90.00
_cell.angle_gamma   90.00
#
_symmetry.space_group_name_H-M   'P 1'
#
loop_
_entity.id
_entity.type
_entity.pdbx_description
1 polymer ?
#
loop_
_entity_poly.entity_id
_entity_poly.type
_entity_poly.pdbx_seq_one_letter_code
_entity_poly.pdbx_strand_id
1 'polypeptide(L)'
;MATESQPTIFRFPVELAQDILSFCHPWDVAAFSQTCRAAYSLIYQPADQYLWHQLYIAYSFDPPQFPDLACANGKINWKNELTDRMRVELALFCGPPNVSERQHVLRMLITIIEDSSSAVSRTGSSRNIGWLKRVMRQSLVLHNLYSDPEVEDDVQLHAQLRAYLALTIIDSKHDKKTLAKLLDRRDLSRAFVYNLLHYEEENRWGPFMPDGRVNWIHVEHLVVVVALNIRELPGSWALTRPPTCLDSPRLSSRTFGKDPSNDWAGVEGTWRRYVCFMDYRY
;
A
#
# COMPACT_ATOMS: atom_id res chain seq x y z
N MET A 1 -21.84 25.43 50.14
CA MET A 1 -20.85 25.37 49.04
C MET A 1 -21.28 24.27 48.09
N ALA A 2 -21.93 24.64 46.98
CA ALA A 2 -22.29 23.67 45.95
C ALA A 2 -21.03 23.28 45.20
N THR A 3 -20.66 22.00 45.24
CA THR A 3 -19.59 21.45 44.42
C THR A 3 -20.06 21.50 42.97
N GLU A 4 -19.58 22.46 42.18
CA GLU A 4 -19.75 22.46 40.74
C GLU A 4 -19.10 21.18 40.19
N SER A 5 -19.92 20.14 40.01
CA SER A 5 -19.50 18.93 39.31
C SER A 5 -19.11 19.35 37.90
N GLN A 6 -17.82 19.21 37.56
CA GLN A 6 -17.33 19.45 36.21
C GLN A 6 -18.25 18.76 35.19
N PRO A 7 -18.54 19.40 34.04
CA PRO A 7 -19.31 18.76 32.99
C PRO A 7 -18.56 17.50 32.53
N THR A 8 -19.11 16.33 32.84
CA THR A 8 -18.60 15.06 32.35
C THR A 8 -19.07 14.85 30.91
N ILE A 9 -18.22 14.27 30.07
CA ILE A 9 -18.54 13.99 28.65
C ILE A 9 -19.83 13.18 28.48
N PHE A 10 -20.20 12.39 29.49
CA PHE A 10 -21.43 11.58 29.54
C PHE A 10 -22.72 12.39 29.74
N ARG A 11 -22.64 13.69 30.03
CA ARG A 11 -23.83 14.56 30.10
C ARG A 11 -24.27 15.08 28.74
N PHE A 12 -23.41 15.00 27.73
CA PHE A 12 -23.78 15.37 26.37
C PHE A 12 -24.62 14.24 25.71
N PRO A 13 -25.51 14.59 24.78
CA PRO A 13 -26.06 13.65 23.81
C PRO A 13 -24.95 12.81 23.15
N VAL A 14 -25.27 11.56 22.80
CA VAL A 14 -24.32 10.59 22.24
C VAL A 14 -23.64 11.14 20.99
N GLU A 15 -24.37 11.87 20.16
CA GLU A 15 -23.92 12.47 18.91
C GLU A 15 -22.85 13.54 19.16
N LEU A 16 -23.06 14.42 20.16
CA LEU A 16 -22.09 15.46 20.51
C LEU A 16 -20.85 14.86 21.16
N ALA A 17 -21.00 13.84 22.00
CA ALA A 17 -19.86 13.16 22.59
C ALA A 17 -19.02 12.44 21.52
N GLN A 18 -19.66 11.82 20.51
CA GLN A 18 -18.96 11.21 19.38
C GLN A 18 -18.31 12.24 18.46
N ASP A 19 -18.96 13.37 18.19
CA ASP A 19 -18.38 14.47 17.40
C ASP A 19 -17.11 15.01 18.07
N ILE A 20 -17.13 15.25 19.39
CA ILE A 20 -15.94 15.63 20.16
C ILE A 20 -14.82 14.58 20.03
N LEU A 21 -15.16 13.29 20.17
CA LEU A 21 -14.18 12.21 20.05
C LEU A 21 -13.63 12.07 18.63
N SER A 22 -14.34 12.54 17.59
CA SER A 22 -13.88 12.48 16.20
C SER A 22 -12.65 13.36 15.93
N PHE A 23 -12.40 14.35 16.78
CA PHE A 23 -11.20 15.20 16.72
C PHE A 23 -9.97 14.58 17.38
N CYS A 24 -10.11 13.45 18.07
CA CYS A 24 -9.02 12.76 18.76
C CYS A 24 -8.31 11.75 17.85
N HIS A 25 -7.08 11.36 18.21
CA HIS A 25 -6.40 10.27 17.52
C HIS A 25 -7.12 8.93 17.81
N PRO A 26 -7.23 7.99 16.84
CA PRO A 26 -7.85 6.68 17.07
C PRO A 26 -7.30 5.92 18.31
N TRP A 27 -5.99 5.99 18.55
CA TRP A 27 -5.35 5.48 19.77
C TRP A 27 -5.89 6.10 21.07
N ASP A 28 -6.12 7.41 21.10
CA ASP A 28 -6.67 8.09 22.28
C ASP A 28 -8.12 7.68 22.53
N VAL A 29 -8.90 7.51 21.46
CA VAL A 29 -10.28 7.00 21.54
C VAL A 29 -10.29 5.56 22.07
N ALA A 30 -9.38 4.71 21.60
CA ALA A 30 -9.21 3.35 22.10
C ALA A 30 -8.80 3.34 23.58
N ALA A 31 -7.86 4.19 24.00
CA ALA A 31 -7.47 4.33 25.41
C ALA A 31 -8.63 4.84 26.28
N PHE A 32 -9.38 5.83 25.81
CA PHE A 32 -10.55 6.37 26.51
C PHE A 32 -11.61 5.30 26.73
N SER A 33 -11.85 4.41 25.75
CA SER A 33 -12.80 3.31 25.88
C SER A 33 -12.48 2.34 27.02
N GLN A 34 -11.22 2.25 27.43
CA GLN A 34 -10.75 1.37 28.51
C GLN A 34 -10.91 2.00 29.91
N THR A 35 -11.23 3.30 30.00
CA THR A 35 -11.29 4.01 31.28
C THR A 35 -12.52 3.63 32.11
N CYS A 36 -13.67 3.39 31.47
CA CYS A 36 -14.90 2.98 32.16
C CYS A 36 -15.89 2.30 31.21
N ARG A 37 -16.89 1.59 31.79
CA ARG A 37 -17.94 0.91 31.00
C ARG A 37 -18.79 1.88 30.17
N ALA A 38 -19.04 3.09 30.68
CA ALA A 38 -19.80 4.11 29.95
C ALA A 38 -19.05 4.59 28.69
N ALA A 39 -17.73 4.79 28.77
CA ALA A 39 -16.89 5.14 27.63
C ALA A 39 -16.83 3.99 26.61
N TYR A 40 -16.70 2.74 27.08
CA TYR A 40 -16.77 1.57 26.21
C TYR A 40 -18.11 1.49 25.47
N SER A 41 -19.23 1.64 26.19
CA SER A 41 -20.58 1.66 25.62
C SER A 41 -20.75 2.77 24.59
N LEU A 42 -20.26 3.97 24.87
CA LEU A 42 -20.34 5.13 23.97
C LEU A 42 -19.63 4.89 22.62
N ILE A 43 -18.54 4.12 22.61
CA ILE A 43 -17.71 3.90 21.42
C ILE A 43 -18.11 2.63 20.64
N TYR A 44 -18.39 1.53 21.34
CA TYR A 44 -18.51 0.21 20.71
C TYR A 44 -19.94 -0.33 20.56
N GLN A 45 -20.92 0.21 21.28
CA GLN A 45 -22.32 -0.23 21.18
C GLN A 45 -23.15 0.46 20.07
N PRO A 46 -22.87 1.69 19.62
CA PRO A 46 -23.63 2.31 18.54
C PRO A 46 -23.58 1.49 17.24
N ALA A 47 -24.75 1.20 16.68
CA ALA A 47 -24.90 0.37 15.46
C ALA A 47 -24.65 1.14 14.15
N ASP A 48 -24.59 2.47 14.23
CA ASP A 48 -24.43 3.39 13.10
C ASP A 48 -22.99 3.48 12.60
N GLN A 49 -22.00 3.12 13.44
CA GLN A 49 -20.56 3.26 13.18
C GLN A 49 -20.13 4.70 12.83
N TYR A 50 -20.91 5.70 13.24
CA TYR A 50 -20.68 7.11 12.89
C TYR A 50 -19.28 7.57 13.32
N LEU A 51 -18.94 7.36 14.60
CA LEU A 51 -17.63 7.72 15.15
C LEU A 51 -16.48 7.07 14.38
N TRP A 52 -16.59 5.78 14.06
CA TRP A 52 -15.54 5.04 13.34
C TRP A 52 -15.32 5.59 11.93
N HIS A 53 -16.39 5.93 11.23
CA HIS A 53 -16.31 6.58 9.93
C HIS A 53 -15.70 7.98 10.00
N GLN A 54 -16.09 8.79 10.99
CA GLN A 54 -15.50 10.12 11.17
C GLN A 54 -14.00 10.05 11.50
N LEU A 55 -13.60 9.15 12.40
CA LEU A 55 -12.19 8.93 12.72
C LEU A 55 -11.40 8.47 11.49
N TYR A 56 -11.97 7.60 10.66
CA TYR A 56 -11.35 7.15 9.42
C TYR A 56 -11.09 8.31 8.45
N ILE A 57 -12.08 9.18 8.24
CA ILE A 57 -11.96 10.36 7.39
C ILE A 57 -10.98 11.37 7.99
N ALA A 58 -11.07 11.65 9.28
CA ALA A 58 -10.21 12.59 10.00
C ALA A 58 -8.73 12.18 9.92
N TYR A 59 -8.46 10.88 10.01
CA TYR A 59 -7.11 10.33 9.83
C TYR A 59 -6.62 10.35 8.37
N SER A 60 -7.43 10.87 7.45
CA SER A 60 -7.10 11.05 6.03
C SER A 60 -6.78 9.74 5.32
N PHE A 61 -7.58 8.70 5.51
CA PHE A 61 -7.58 7.54 4.63
C PHE A 61 -8.53 7.73 3.44
N ASP A 62 -8.22 7.08 2.31
CA ASP A 62 -9.14 6.99 1.18
C ASP A 62 -10.24 5.96 1.47
N PRO A 63 -11.48 6.16 1.00
CA PRO A 63 -12.52 5.16 1.18
C PRO A 63 -12.10 3.83 0.53
N PRO A 64 -12.35 2.67 1.19
CA PRO A 64 -11.99 1.37 0.64
C PRO A 64 -12.72 1.15 -0.67
N GLN A 65 -12.02 0.57 -1.65
CA GLN A 65 -12.58 0.32 -2.97
C GLN A 65 -13.16 -1.09 -3.03
N PHE A 66 -14.41 -1.21 -3.48
CA PHE A 66 -15.02 -2.50 -3.75
C PHE A 66 -14.76 -2.87 -5.21
N PRO A 67 -14.11 -4.02 -5.49
CA PRO A 67 -13.87 -4.50 -6.85
C PRO A 67 -15.17 -4.71 -7.63
N ASP A 68 -16.25 -5.07 -6.94
CA ASP A 68 -17.55 -5.36 -7.54
C ASP A 68 -18.64 -4.38 -7.09
N LEU A 69 -19.31 -3.74 -8.07
CA LEU A 69 -20.55 -3.00 -7.86
C LEU A 69 -21.66 -3.89 -7.25
N ALA A 70 -21.57 -5.22 -7.40
CA ALA A 70 -22.46 -6.19 -6.75
C ALA A 70 -22.23 -6.30 -5.22
N CYS A 71 -21.01 -6.03 -4.74
CA CYS A 71 -20.66 -5.99 -3.31
C CYS A 71 -20.91 -4.62 -2.67
N ALA A 72 -21.29 -3.60 -3.45
CA ALA A 72 -21.60 -2.25 -2.95
C ALA A 72 -22.79 -2.21 -1.96
N ASN A 73 -23.59 -3.29 -1.90
CA ASN A 73 -24.67 -3.45 -0.91
C ASN A 73 -24.17 -3.91 0.48
N GLY A 74 -22.89 -4.29 0.62
CA GLY A 74 -22.30 -4.61 1.92
C GLY A 74 -22.02 -3.33 2.71
N LYS A 75 -22.73 -3.13 3.84
CA LYS A 75 -22.44 -2.03 4.76
C LYS A 75 -20.99 -2.12 5.22
N ILE A 76 -20.16 -1.16 4.83
CA ILE A 76 -18.74 -1.09 5.20
C ILE A 76 -18.60 -1.14 6.71
N ASN A 77 -17.75 -2.04 7.21
CA ASN A 77 -17.42 -2.09 8.64
C ASN A 77 -16.22 -1.18 8.92
N TRP A 78 -16.50 0.11 9.11
CA TRP A 78 -15.53 1.15 9.41
C TRP A 78 -14.71 0.87 10.66
N LYS A 79 -15.32 0.23 11.66
CA LYS A 79 -14.61 -0.17 12.88
C LYS A 79 -13.47 -1.13 12.56
N ASN A 80 -13.75 -2.19 11.79
CA ASN A 80 -12.75 -3.19 11.45
C ASN A 80 -11.67 -2.56 10.55
N GLU A 81 -12.07 -1.82 9.51
CA GLU A 81 -11.13 -1.17 8.60
C GLU A 81 -10.15 -0.23 9.33
N LEU A 82 -10.65 0.62 10.23
CA LEU A 82 -9.78 1.51 11.01
C LEU A 82 -8.90 0.71 11.98
N THR A 83 -9.47 -0.27 12.69
CA THR A 83 -8.74 -1.07 13.68
C THR A 83 -7.60 -1.85 13.02
N ASP A 84 -7.84 -2.45 11.86
CA ASP A 84 -6.85 -3.24 11.14
C ASP A 84 -5.73 -2.35 10.61
N ARG A 85 -6.04 -1.17 10.04
CA ARG A 85 -5.00 -0.19 9.65
C ARG A 85 -4.16 0.29 10.83
N MET A 86 -4.78 0.53 11.98
CA MET A 86 -4.06 0.92 13.21
C MET A 86 -3.17 -0.21 13.72
N ARG A 87 -3.64 -1.47 13.70
CA ARG A 87 -2.81 -2.64 14.04
C ARG A 87 -1.63 -2.80 13.10
N VAL A 88 -1.85 -2.61 11.81
CA VAL A 88 -0.80 -2.66 10.79
C VAL A 88 0.24 -1.57 11.07
N GLU A 89 -0.20 -0.35 11.35
CA GLU A 89 0.69 0.75 11.72
C GLU A 89 1.54 0.41 12.96
N LEU A 90 0.92 -0.15 14.00
CA LEU A 90 1.65 -0.58 15.20
C LEU A 90 2.68 -1.66 14.88
N ALA A 91 2.32 -2.70 14.12
CA ALA A 91 3.22 -3.77 13.73
C ALA A 91 4.38 -3.27 12.85
N LEU A 92 4.16 -2.21 12.06
CA LEU A 92 5.19 -1.60 11.23
C LEU A 92 6.25 -0.85 12.03
N PHE A 93 5.89 -0.29 13.20
CA PHE A 93 6.79 0.46 14.07
C PHE A 93 7.38 -0.36 15.21
N CYS A 94 6.60 -1.28 15.79
CA CYS A 94 7.02 -2.09 16.93
C CYS A 94 7.49 -3.50 16.51
N GLY A 95 7.27 -3.89 15.25
CA GLY A 95 7.51 -5.23 14.74
C GLY A 95 6.28 -6.13 14.89
N PRO A 96 5.99 -7.01 13.91
CA PRO A 96 4.89 -7.96 14.03
C PRO A 96 5.21 -9.01 15.11
N PRO A 97 4.28 -9.32 16.01
CA PRO A 97 4.52 -10.26 17.12
C PRO A 97 4.54 -11.72 16.68
N ASN A 98 3.93 -12.07 15.54
CA ASN A 98 3.88 -13.43 14.99
C ASN A 98 3.86 -13.43 13.46
N VAL A 99 4.08 -14.61 12.86
CA VAL A 99 4.13 -14.79 11.40
C VAL A 99 2.81 -14.43 10.74
N SER A 100 1.67 -14.83 11.31
CA SER A 100 0.34 -14.55 10.75
C SER A 100 0.06 -13.04 10.65
N GLU A 101 0.42 -12.29 11.69
CA GLU A 101 0.31 -10.83 11.70
C GLU A 101 1.26 -10.18 10.69
N ARG A 102 2.46 -10.73 10.49
CA ARG A 102 3.34 -10.29 9.41
C ARG A 102 2.67 -10.48 8.03
N GLN A 103 2.06 -11.63 7.76
CA GLN A 103 1.34 -11.84 6.48
C GLN A 103 0.19 -10.84 6.33
N HIS A 104 -0.57 -10.62 7.39
CA HIS A 104 -1.69 -9.68 7.40
C HIS A 104 -1.22 -8.26 7.12
N VAL A 105 -0.12 -7.82 7.74
CA VAL A 105 0.52 -6.52 7.49
C VAL A 105 0.92 -6.36 6.03
N LEU A 106 1.57 -7.37 5.44
CA LEU A 106 2.00 -7.33 4.04
C LEU A 106 0.80 -7.23 3.08
N ARG A 107 -0.24 -8.05 3.29
CA ARG A 107 -1.47 -8.00 2.49
C ARG A 107 -2.14 -6.65 2.57
N MET A 108 -2.29 -6.11 3.78
CA MET A 108 -2.91 -4.80 3.98
C MET A 108 -2.10 -3.67 3.32
N LEU A 109 -0.76 -3.71 3.38
CA LEU A 109 0.07 -2.75 2.68
C LEU A 109 -0.13 -2.81 1.16
N ILE A 110 -0.19 -4.01 0.59
CA ILE A 110 -0.48 -4.22 -0.83
C ILE A 110 -1.84 -3.62 -1.19
N THR A 111 -2.89 -3.94 -0.42
CA THR A 111 -4.23 -3.39 -0.64
C THR A 111 -4.25 -1.86 -0.55
N ILE A 112 -3.57 -1.26 0.44
CA ILE A 112 -3.50 0.20 0.57
C ILE A 112 -2.77 0.83 -0.62
N ILE A 113 -1.71 0.21 -1.14
CA ILE A 113 -0.99 0.69 -2.33
C ILE A 113 -1.88 0.62 -3.57
N GLU A 114 -2.61 -0.49 -3.76
CA GLU A 114 -3.55 -0.67 -4.87
C GLU A 114 -4.72 0.32 -4.81
N ASP A 115 -5.31 0.50 -3.62
CA ASP A 115 -6.35 1.49 -3.36
C ASP A 115 -5.87 2.90 -3.67
N SER A 116 -4.62 3.22 -3.27
CA SER A 116 -4.00 4.51 -3.56
C SER A 116 -3.86 4.73 -5.06
N SER A 117 -3.35 3.72 -5.78
CA SER A 117 -3.17 3.76 -7.23
C SER A 117 -4.50 3.97 -7.98
N SER A 118 -5.55 3.25 -7.55
CA SER A 118 -6.87 3.40 -8.15
C SER A 118 -7.53 4.75 -7.78
N ALA A 119 -7.36 5.24 -6.54
CA ALA A 119 -7.87 6.55 -6.14
C ALA A 119 -7.20 7.67 -6.96
N VAL A 120 -5.87 7.63 -7.06
CA VAL A 120 -5.05 8.51 -7.92
C VAL A 120 -5.55 8.51 -9.36
N SER A 121 -5.86 7.33 -9.92
CA SER A 121 -6.35 7.20 -11.29
C SER A 121 -7.73 7.84 -11.49
N ARG A 122 -8.59 7.86 -10.47
CA ARG A 122 -9.97 8.39 -10.56
C ARG A 122 -10.10 9.86 -10.19
N THR A 123 -9.42 10.30 -9.13
CA THR A 123 -9.61 11.63 -8.53
C THR A 123 -8.39 12.53 -8.68
N GLY A 124 -7.27 12.01 -9.19
CA GLY A 124 -6.02 12.75 -9.25
C GLY A 124 -5.29 12.90 -7.91
N SER A 125 -5.76 12.24 -6.84
CA SER A 125 -5.03 12.24 -5.56
C SER A 125 -5.45 11.05 -4.68
N SER A 126 -4.60 10.68 -3.73
CA SER A 126 -4.89 9.68 -2.71
C SER A 126 -4.41 10.21 -1.36
N ARG A 127 -5.29 10.12 -0.36
CA ARG A 127 -4.98 10.48 1.02
C ARG A 127 -4.09 9.40 1.68
N ASN A 128 -4.24 8.14 1.25
CA ASN A 128 -3.38 7.03 1.68
C ASN A 128 -1.89 7.26 1.35
N ILE A 129 -1.55 8.01 0.30
CA ILE A 129 -0.14 8.32 -0.06
C ILE A 129 0.58 9.07 1.07
N GLY A 130 -0.11 9.98 1.78
CA GLY A 130 0.48 10.71 2.90
C GLY A 130 0.87 9.76 4.04
N TRP A 131 -0.04 8.85 4.37
CA TRP A 131 0.19 7.79 5.36
C TRP A 131 1.32 6.85 4.92
N LEU A 132 1.30 6.37 3.67
CA LEU A 132 2.35 5.51 3.11
C LEU A 132 3.71 6.19 3.17
N LYS A 133 3.84 7.46 2.77
CA LYS A 133 5.13 8.19 2.85
C LYS A 133 5.67 8.27 4.28
N ARG A 134 4.81 8.44 5.27
CA ARG A 134 5.20 8.46 6.69
C ARG A 134 5.70 7.09 7.13
N VAL A 135 4.91 6.04 6.89
CA VAL A 135 5.28 4.65 7.18
C VAL A 135 6.59 4.29 6.49
N MET A 136 6.75 4.65 5.21
CA MET A 136 7.94 4.31 4.43
C MET A 136 9.24 4.89 4.99
N ARG A 137 9.16 6.04 5.67
CA ARG A 137 10.34 6.70 6.25
C ARG A 137 10.70 6.21 7.64
N GLN A 138 9.74 5.64 8.36
CA GLN A 138 9.84 5.43 9.81
C GLN A 138 9.65 3.96 10.22
N SER A 139 9.18 3.09 9.32
CA SER A 139 8.89 1.69 9.60
C SER A 139 10.15 0.81 9.57
N LEU A 140 10.23 -0.14 10.52
CA LEU A 140 11.29 -1.15 10.59
C LEU A 140 11.14 -2.25 9.52
N VAL A 141 9.89 -2.55 9.12
CA VAL A 141 9.57 -3.65 8.20
C VAL A 141 10.21 -3.44 6.82
N LEU A 142 10.36 -2.20 6.38
CA LEU A 142 10.98 -1.89 5.10
C LEU A 142 12.49 -1.99 5.12
N HIS A 143 13.10 -1.64 6.25
CA HIS A 143 14.54 -1.85 6.45
C HIS A 143 14.91 -3.33 6.39
N ASN A 144 13.96 -4.22 6.72
CA ASN A 144 14.10 -5.67 6.67
C ASN A 144 13.55 -6.30 5.39
N LEU A 145 12.84 -5.55 4.54
CA LEU A 145 12.15 -6.08 3.36
C LEU A 145 13.06 -6.91 2.44
N TYR A 146 14.33 -6.53 2.32
CA TYR A 146 15.35 -7.25 1.52
C TYR A 146 16.34 -8.08 2.34
N SER A 147 16.22 -8.10 3.67
CA SER A 147 17.14 -8.83 4.55
C SER A 147 16.55 -10.03 5.25
N ASP A 148 15.24 -10.08 5.43
CA ASP A 148 14.63 -11.24 6.07
C ASP A 148 14.73 -12.46 5.15
N PRO A 149 15.08 -13.64 5.70
CA PRO A 149 15.04 -14.88 4.93
C PRO A 149 13.62 -15.10 4.42
N GLU A 150 13.53 -15.46 3.14
CA GLU A 150 12.27 -15.71 2.46
C GLU A 150 11.65 -16.99 3.06
N VAL A 151 10.60 -16.83 3.88
CA VAL A 151 9.79 -17.95 4.37
C VAL A 151 8.81 -18.33 3.26
N GLU A 152 8.74 -19.62 2.90
CA GLU A 152 7.99 -20.14 1.75
C GLU A 152 6.54 -19.62 1.65
N ASP A 153 5.85 -19.47 2.79
CA ASP A 153 4.44 -19.05 2.83
C ASP A 153 4.21 -17.57 2.41
N ASP A 154 5.23 -16.71 2.46
CA ASP A 154 5.10 -15.27 2.22
C ASP A 154 5.89 -14.74 1.04
N VAL A 155 6.60 -15.60 0.30
CA VAL A 155 7.55 -15.15 -0.73
C VAL A 155 6.87 -14.31 -1.80
N GLN A 156 5.67 -14.71 -2.24
CA GLN A 156 4.90 -13.98 -3.25
C GLN A 156 4.46 -12.59 -2.77
N LEU A 157 4.02 -12.46 -1.51
CA LEU A 157 3.61 -11.17 -0.93
C LEU A 157 4.81 -10.23 -0.77
N HIS A 158 5.95 -10.75 -0.31
CA HIS A 158 7.18 -9.97 -0.24
C HIS A 158 7.64 -9.51 -1.63
N ALA A 159 7.64 -10.42 -2.61
CA ALA A 159 8.02 -10.11 -3.97
C ALA A 159 7.09 -9.05 -4.60
N GLN A 160 5.77 -9.14 -4.36
CA GLN A 160 4.80 -8.16 -4.80
C GLN A 160 5.08 -6.77 -4.20
N LEU A 161 5.30 -6.70 -2.88
CA LEU A 161 5.60 -5.44 -2.21
C LEU A 161 6.93 -4.84 -2.68
N ARG A 162 7.97 -5.67 -2.86
CA ARG A 162 9.28 -5.24 -3.41
C ARG A 162 9.14 -4.73 -4.83
N ALA A 163 8.34 -5.38 -5.67
CA ALA A 163 8.07 -4.93 -7.03
C ALA A 163 7.39 -3.55 -7.04
N TYR A 164 6.38 -3.31 -6.19
CA TYR A 164 5.73 -2.00 -6.08
C TYR A 164 6.65 -0.89 -5.57
N LEU A 165 7.59 -1.22 -4.67
CA LEU A 165 8.44 -0.23 -4.02
C LEU A 165 9.79 0.00 -4.72
N ALA A 166 10.18 -0.84 -5.68
CA ALA A 166 11.49 -0.76 -6.34
C ALA A 166 11.79 0.64 -6.92
N LEU A 167 10.82 1.25 -7.63
CA LEU A 167 10.97 2.60 -8.18
C LEU A 167 11.08 3.68 -7.09
N THR A 168 10.32 3.51 -6.00
CA THR A 168 10.39 4.41 -4.83
C THR A 168 11.77 4.37 -4.17
N ILE A 169 12.37 3.18 -4.07
CA ILE A 169 13.66 2.97 -3.41
C ILE A 169 14.80 3.57 -4.23
N ILE A 170 14.82 3.39 -5.56
CA ILE A 170 15.89 3.94 -6.40
C ILE A 170 15.92 5.47 -6.40
N ASP A 171 14.78 6.13 -6.17
CA ASP A 171 14.65 7.58 -6.09
C ASP A 171 14.89 8.13 -4.66
N SER A 172 14.91 7.26 -3.65
CA SER A 172 15.16 7.65 -2.26
C SER A 172 16.61 8.12 -2.06
N LYS A 173 16.78 9.38 -1.63
CA LYS A 173 18.08 9.95 -1.27
C LYS A 173 18.55 9.56 0.12
N HIS A 174 17.61 9.17 0.99
CA HIS A 174 17.86 8.98 2.42
C HIS A 174 18.12 7.51 2.78
N ASP A 175 17.52 6.57 2.04
CA ASP A 175 17.61 5.14 2.36
C ASP A 175 18.71 4.43 1.56
N LYS A 176 19.96 4.80 1.84
CA LYS A 176 21.13 4.20 1.19
C LYS A 176 21.30 2.72 1.50
N LYS A 177 20.83 2.26 2.67
CA LYS A 177 21.00 0.86 3.12
C LYS A 177 20.08 -0.07 2.34
N THR A 178 18.80 0.27 2.21
CA THR A 178 17.86 -0.53 1.41
C THR A 178 18.24 -0.53 -0.06
N LEU A 179 18.70 0.63 -0.56
CA LEU A 179 19.23 0.73 -1.91
C LEU A 179 20.45 -0.18 -2.16
N ALA A 180 21.39 -0.26 -1.21
CA ALA A 180 22.54 -1.17 -1.34
C ALA A 180 22.08 -2.63 -1.49
N LYS A 181 21.12 -3.07 -0.67
CA LYS A 181 20.55 -4.42 -0.78
C LYS A 181 19.83 -4.67 -2.12
N LEU A 182 19.16 -3.65 -2.64
CA LEU A 182 18.53 -3.72 -3.97
C LEU A 182 19.59 -3.87 -5.08
N LEU A 183 20.71 -3.15 -4.96
CA LEU A 183 21.85 -3.26 -5.88
C LEU A 183 22.48 -4.66 -5.81
N ASP A 184 22.63 -5.24 -4.62
CA ASP A 184 23.17 -6.60 -4.45
C ASP A 184 22.30 -7.67 -5.14
N ARG A 185 20.99 -7.42 -5.29
CA ARG A 185 20.06 -8.30 -6.02
C ARG A 185 20.12 -8.15 -7.53
N ARG A 186 20.89 -7.20 -8.09
CA ARG A 186 20.92 -6.92 -9.52
C ARG A 186 21.34 -8.14 -10.34
N ASP A 187 22.47 -8.75 -9.99
CA ASP A 187 23.05 -9.84 -10.78
C ASP A 187 22.18 -11.10 -10.70
N LEU A 188 21.64 -11.39 -9.51
CA LEU A 188 20.67 -12.46 -9.33
C LEU A 188 19.40 -12.24 -10.16
N SER A 189 18.90 -10.99 -10.20
CA SER A 189 17.70 -10.66 -10.99
C SER A 189 17.97 -10.72 -12.49
N ARG A 190 19.16 -10.33 -12.95
CA ARG A 190 19.59 -10.49 -14.34
C ARG A 190 19.70 -11.98 -14.70
N ALA A 191 20.39 -12.78 -13.88
CA ALA A 191 20.50 -14.21 -14.10
C ALA A 191 19.12 -14.87 -14.18
N PHE A 192 18.18 -14.47 -13.32
CA PHE A 192 16.81 -14.96 -13.34
C PHE A 192 16.07 -14.55 -14.62
N VAL A 193 16.04 -13.25 -14.94
CA VAL A 193 15.26 -12.70 -16.07
C VAL A 193 15.75 -13.21 -17.41
N TYR A 194 17.06 -13.39 -17.59
CA TYR A 194 17.64 -13.83 -18.86
C TYR A 194 17.83 -15.35 -18.94
N ASN A 195 17.48 -16.10 -17.89
CA ASN A 195 17.38 -17.55 -17.97
C ASN A 195 16.11 -17.95 -18.72
N LEU A 196 16.26 -18.45 -19.95
CA LEU A 196 15.14 -18.85 -20.80
C LEU A 196 14.34 -20.03 -20.23
N LEU A 197 14.89 -20.80 -19.28
CA LEU A 197 14.16 -21.88 -18.60
C LEU A 197 12.98 -21.37 -17.75
N HIS A 198 12.92 -20.07 -17.44
CA HIS A 198 11.78 -19.48 -16.73
C HIS A 198 10.64 -19.05 -17.66
N TYR A 199 10.76 -19.30 -18.97
CA TYR A 199 9.74 -18.92 -19.95
C TYR A 199 9.36 -20.18 -20.72
N GLU A 200 8.20 -20.71 -20.39
CA GLU A 200 7.67 -21.96 -20.91
C GLU A 200 6.28 -21.73 -21.49
N GLU A 201 5.75 -22.69 -22.24
CA GLU A 201 4.41 -22.56 -22.81
C GLU A 201 3.34 -22.48 -21.71
N GLU A 202 3.53 -23.25 -20.63
CA GLU A 202 2.65 -23.34 -19.46
C GLU A 202 2.48 -21.99 -18.75
N ASN A 203 3.53 -21.16 -18.71
CA ASN A 203 3.45 -19.81 -18.15
C ASN A 203 3.20 -18.72 -19.20
N ARG A 204 2.86 -19.12 -20.43
CA ARG A 204 2.63 -18.22 -21.57
C ARG A 204 3.83 -17.29 -21.82
N TRP A 205 5.04 -17.79 -21.61
CA TRP A 205 6.29 -17.06 -21.81
C TRP A 205 6.36 -15.77 -20.98
N GLY A 206 5.77 -15.75 -19.79
CA GLY A 206 5.62 -14.56 -18.98
C GLY A 206 5.65 -14.82 -17.47
N PRO A 207 5.49 -13.77 -16.65
CA PRO A 207 5.55 -13.84 -15.20
C PRO A 207 4.24 -14.39 -14.60
N PHE A 208 3.82 -15.55 -15.10
CA PHE A 208 2.63 -16.26 -14.66
C PHE A 208 3.02 -17.61 -14.05
N MET A 209 2.22 -18.06 -13.12
CA MET A 209 2.22 -19.44 -12.65
C MET A 209 1.44 -20.30 -13.67
N PRO A 210 1.63 -21.64 -13.67
CA PRO A 210 0.87 -22.53 -14.57
C PRO A 210 -0.66 -22.46 -14.38
N ASP A 211 -1.12 -22.01 -13.21
CA ASP A 211 -2.54 -21.78 -12.90
C ASP A 211 -3.07 -20.43 -13.42
N GLY A 212 -2.22 -19.64 -14.09
CA GLY A 212 -2.56 -18.33 -14.65
C GLY A 212 -2.46 -17.17 -13.66
N ARG A 213 -2.20 -17.41 -12.37
CA ARG A 213 -1.94 -16.34 -11.39
C ARG A 213 -0.61 -15.66 -11.68
N VAL A 214 -0.45 -14.43 -11.18
CA VAL A 214 0.82 -13.68 -11.32
C VAL A 214 1.90 -14.34 -10.47
N ASN A 215 3.07 -14.58 -11.06
CA ASN A 215 4.27 -14.97 -10.34
C ASN A 215 5.04 -13.71 -9.92
N TRP A 216 4.79 -13.24 -8.70
CA TRP A 216 5.39 -12.00 -8.20
C TRP A 216 6.90 -12.08 -8.00
N ILE A 217 7.47 -13.28 -7.83
CA ILE A 217 8.94 -13.46 -7.79
C ILE A 217 9.54 -13.10 -9.13
N HIS A 218 8.94 -13.58 -10.23
CA HIS A 218 9.35 -13.22 -11.59
C HIS A 218 9.17 -11.72 -11.84
N VAL A 219 8.02 -11.16 -11.43
CA VAL A 219 7.77 -9.70 -11.53
C VAL A 219 8.80 -8.89 -10.75
N GLU A 220 9.17 -9.30 -9.54
CA GLU A 220 10.22 -8.64 -8.74
C GLU A 220 11.51 -8.55 -9.54
N HIS A 221 12.01 -9.68 -10.06
CA HIS A 221 13.26 -9.67 -10.83
C HIS A 221 13.19 -8.79 -12.08
N LEU A 222 12.07 -8.81 -12.81
CA LEU A 222 11.86 -7.94 -13.97
C LEU A 222 11.91 -6.46 -13.56
N VAL A 223 11.17 -6.08 -12.52
CA VAL A 223 11.09 -4.69 -12.06
C VAL A 223 12.42 -4.22 -11.50
N VAL A 224 13.16 -5.07 -10.76
CA VAL A 224 14.50 -4.74 -10.24
C VAL A 224 15.46 -4.39 -11.38
N VAL A 225 15.50 -5.21 -12.44
CA VAL A 225 16.34 -4.95 -13.62
C VAL A 225 15.96 -3.62 -14.28
N VAL A 226 14.66 -3.38 -14.50
CA VAL A 226 14.17 -2.15 -15.12
C VAL A 226 14.46 -0.92 -14.25
N ALA A 227 14.18 -0.99 -12.95
CA ALA A 227 14.37 0.09 -12.00
C ALA A 227 15.85 0.52 -11.91
N LEU A 228 16.76 -0.45 -11.79
CA LEU A 228 18.20 -0.15 -11.71
C LEU A 228 18.75 0.42 -13.01
N ASN A 229 18.26 -0.03 -14.18
CA ASN A 229 18.63 0.58 -15.45
C ASN A 229 18.07 2.01 -15.60
N ILE A 230 16.84 2.28 -15.13
CA ILE A 230 16.26 3.64 -15.11
C ILE A 230 17.07 4.58 -14.21
N ARG A 231 17.58 4.08 -13.09
CA ARG A 231 18.41 4.85 -12.16
C ARG A 231 19.70 5.34 -12.83
N GLU A 232 20.29 4.52 -13.69
CA GLU A 232 21.54 4.80 -14.42
C GLU A 232 21.34 5.71 -15.64
N LEU A 233 20.09 5.98 -16.04
CA LEU A 233 19.84 6.92 -17.13
C LEU A 233 20.39 8.31 -16.79
N PRO A 234 20.97 9.02 -17.78
CA PRO A 234 21.48 10.38 -17.58
C PRO A 234 20.41 11.33 -17.03
N GLY A 235 20.84 12.40 -16.34
CA GLY A 235 19.93 13.37 -15.71
C GLY A 235 18.92 14.03 -16.67
N SER A 236 19.20 14.06 -17.97
CA SER A 236 18.25 14.49 -19.01
C SER A 236 16.95 13.67 -19.03
N TRP A 237 16.94 12.48 -18.42
CA TRP A 237 15.79 11.58 -18.29
C TRP A 237 15.03 11.74 -16.96
N ALA A 238 15.37 12.72 -16.11
CA ALA A 238 14.72 12.89 -14.81
C ALA A 238 13.20 13.11 -14.93
N LEU A 239 12.76 13.92 -15.90
CA LEU A 239 11.33 14.21 -16.13
C LEU A 239 10.58 13.05 -16.78
N THR A 240 11.29 12.07 -17.33
CA THR A 240 10.71 10.99 -18.14
C THR A 240 10.47 9.71 -17.35
N ARG A 241 11.07 9.60 -16.16
CA ARG A 241 10.94 8.43 -15.27
C ARG A 241 9.49 8.04 -14.99
N PRO A 242 9.18 6.74 -14.90
CA PRO A 242 7.86 6.28 -14.50
C PRO A 242 7.52 6.80 -13.09
N PRO A 243 6.24 7.12 -12.82
CA PRO A 243 5.82 7.54 -11.49
C PRO A 243 5.99 6.37 -10.50
N THR A 244 6.40 6.70 -9.28
CA THR A 244 6.41 5.75 -8.17
C THR A 244 5.00 5.55 -7.60
N CYS A 245 4.77 4.49 -6.82
CA CYS A 245 3.49 4.29 -6.13
C CYS A 245 3.18 5.37 -5.07
N LEU A 246 4.16 6.24 -4.74
CA LEU A 246 4.01 7.36 -3.81
C LEU A 246 3.98 8.73 -4.52
N ASP A 247 4.13 8.76 -5.84
CA ASP A 247 4.08 9.99 -6.60
C ASP A 247 2.64 10.47 -6.74
N SER A 248 2.45 11.79 -6.72
CA SER A 248 1.20 12.37 -7.19
C SER A 248 1.00 12.02 -8.67
N PRO A 249 -0.25 11.82 -9.13
CA PRO A 249 -0.49 11.43 -10.52
C PRO A 249 0.15 12.44 -11.46
N ARG A 250 0.99 11.92 -12.35
CA ARG A 250 1.28 12.61 -13.60
C ARG A 250 0.07 12.32 -14.48
N LEU A 251 -0.76 13.34 -14.70
CA LEU A 251 -1.94 13.37 -15.58
C LEU A 251 -2.21 12.00 -16.24
N SER A 252 -3.09 11.21 -15.60
CA SER A 252 -3.44 9.88 -16.09
C SER A 252 -3.96 10.01 -17.52
N SER A 253 -3.25 9.39 -18.47
CA SER A 253 -3.71 9.29 -19.86
C SER A 253 -4.80 8.23 -20.02
N ARG A 254 -5.32 7.65 -18.93
CA ARG A 254 -6.56 6.88 -18.99
C ARG A 254 -7.73 7.83 -19.21
N THR A 255 -7.88 8.30 -20.43
CA THR A 255 -9.21 8.34 -21.02
C THR A 255 -9.72 6.91 -20.94
N PHE A 256 -10.88 6.68 -20.30
CA PHE A 256 -11.56 5.40 -20.43
C PHE A 256 -11.95 5.26 -21.91
N GLY A 257 -11.02 4.71 -22.70
CA GLY A 257 -11.13 4.52 -24.14
C GLY A 257 -12.30 3.61 -24.46
N LYS A 258 -12.99 3.95 -25.55
CA LYS A 258 -14.15 3.22 -26.05
C LYS A 258 -13.73 1.83 -26.51
N ASP A 259 -14.45 0.82 -26.03
CA ASP A 259 -14.42 -0.58 -26.47
C ASP A 259 -13.27 -1.48 -25.93
N PRO A 260 -13.50 -2.21 -24.82
CA PRO A 260 -12.53 -3.15 -24.25
C PRO A 260 -12.26 -4.38 -25.13
N SER A 261 -13.02 -4.59 -26.21
CA SER A 261 -12.79 -5.72 -27.12
C SER A 261 -11.56 -5.54 -28.03
N ASN A 262 -11.14 -4.30 -28.27
CA ASN A 262 -10.06 -3.99 -29.22
C ASN A 262 -8.83 -3.33 -28.56
N ASP A 263 -9.02 -2.66 -27.42
CA ASP A 263 -7.93 -2.16 -26.57
C ASP A 263 -8.19 -2.54 -25.11
N TRP A 264 -7.68 -3.71 -24.72
CA TRP A 264 -7.83 -4.23 -23.36
C TRP A 264 -7.13 -3.36 -22.30
N ALA A 265 -6.17 -2.53 -22.71
CA ALA A 265 -5.37 -1.70 -21.81
C ALA A 265 -5.83 -0.23 -21.79
N GLY A 266 -6.56 0.22 -22.82
CA GLY A 266 -7.02 1.59 -22.98
C GLY A 266 -5.86 2.59 -23.09
N VAL A 267 -4.75 2.18 -23.70
CA VAL A 267 -3.50 2.97 -23.71
C VAL A 267 -3.50 3.88 -24.93
N GLU A 268 -4.11 5.05 -24.76
CA GLU A 268 -4.12 6.12 -25.76
C GLU A 268 -3.03 7.18 -25.45
N GLY A 269 -2.65 7.95 -26.49
CA GLY A 269 -1.75 9.10 -26.34
C GLY A 269 -0.26 8.79 -26.52
N THR A 270 0.60 9.66 -25.97
CA THR A 270 2.05 9.50 -26.05
C THR A 270 2.55 8.62 -24.92
N TRP A 271 3.17 7.49 -25.28
CA TRP A 271 3.68 6.49 -24.37
C TRP A 271 5.20 6.41 -24.48
N ARG A 272 5.83 5.99 -23.39
CA ARG A 272 7.27 5.76 -23.33
C ARG A 272 7.51 4.32 -22.91
N ARG A 273 8.34 3.62 -23.69
CA ARG A 273 8.75 2.24 -23.42
C ARG A 273 10.17 2.23 -22.86
N TYR A 274 10.36 1.49 -21.78
CA TYR A 274 11.67 1.15 -21.23
C TYR A 274 12.01 -0.28 -21.63
N VAL A 275 13.17 -0.48 -22.26
CA VAL A 275 13.63 -1.81 -22.69
C VAL A 275 15.01 -2.05 -22.11
N CYS A 276 15.18 -3.21 -21.49
CA CYS A 276 16.43 -3.63 -20.89
C CYS A 276 16.93 -4.89 -21.61
N PHE A 277 18.17 -4.87 -22.07
CA PHE A 277 18.83 -6.03 -22.68
C PHE A 277 20.11 -6.36 -21.89
N MET A 278 20.46 -7.64 -21.81
CA MET A 278 21.82 -8.03 -21.42
C MET A 278 22.75 -7.58 -22.54
N ASP A 279 23.62 -6.61 -22.24
CA ASP A 279 24.76 -6.34 -23.10
C ASP A 279 25.83 -7.40 -22.80
N TYR A 280 26.12 -8.24 -23.80
CA TYR A 280 27.16 -9.28 -23.74
C TYR A 280 28.55 -8.76 -24.12
N ARG A 281 28.73 -7.43 -24.22
CA ARG A 281 30.02 -6.82 -24.49
C ARG A 281 30.93 -6.99 -23.26
N TYR A 282 31.82 -7.96 -23.37
CA TYR A 282 33.08 -8.04 -22.62
C TYR A 282 34.09 -7.05 -23.18
#